data_AF-A0A967WJT1-F1
#
_entry.id   AF-A0A967WJT1-F1
#
_cell.length_a   1.000
_cell.length_b   1.000
_cell.length_c   1.000
_cell.angle_alpha   90.00
_cell.angle_beta   90.00
_cell.angle_gamma   90.00
#
_symmetry.space_group_name_H-M   'P 1'
#
loop_
_entity.id
_entity.type
_entity.pdbx_description
1 polymer ?
#
loop_
_entity_poly.entity_id
_entity_poly.type
_entity_poly.pdbx_seq_one_letter_code
_entity_poly.pdbx_strand_id
1 'polypeptide(L)'
;MNSADSLFGSSAGTMAVVALVLALLALGGVVLMLARQQRLLGQYQHLMTGTSGGNLEEVLNEHIAQVRETESRVEALDQLAHRLEKAAYFSLQHMGIVRYNPFGDTGGDQSFAIA
;
A
#
# COMPACT_ATOMS: atom_id res chain seq x y z
N MET A 1 41.25 53.82 -29.69
CA MET A 1 41.93 52.84 -28.81
C MET A 1 40.98 52.47 -27.70
N ASN A 2 40.69 51.19 -27.56
CA ASN A 2 39.45 50.69 -27.00
C ASN A 2 39.55 50.58 -25.47
N SER A 3 38.48 50.95 -24.76
CA SER A 3 38.39 50.83 -23.28
C SER A 3 38.60 49.40 -22.78
N ALA A 4 38.44 48.40 -23.64
CA ALA A 4 38.81 47.01 -23.38
C ALA A 4 40.32 46.86 -23.12
N ASP A 5 41.18 47.56 -23.87
CA ASP A 5 42.64 47.45 -23.74
C ASP A 5 43.13 48.04 -22.41
N SER A 6 42.46 49.09 -21.90
CA SER A 6 42.74 49.66 -20.57
C SER A 6 42.30 48.78 -19.39
N LEU A 7 41.27 47.94 -19.59
CA LEU A 7 40.82 46.99 -18.57
C LEU A 7 41.79 45.81 -18.44
N PHE A 8 42.37 45.32 -19.54
CA PHE A 8 43.35 44.24 -19.50
C PHE A 8 44.79 44.73 -19.18
N GLY A 9 45.07 46.03 -19.35
CA GLY A 9 46.37 46.64 -19.03
C GLY A 9 46.54 47.09 -17.57
N SER A 10 45.45 47.28 -16.83
CA SER A 10 45.47 47.63 -15.40
C SER A 10 45.36 46.38 -14.53
N SER A 11 46.21 46.26 -13.50
CA SER A 11 46.15 45.17 -12.52
C SER A 11 44.79 45.04 -11.84
N ALA A 12 44.03 46.14 -11.74
CA ALA A 12 42.67 46.12 -11.21
C ALA A 12 41.66 45.43 -12.15
N GLY A 13 41.79 45.63 -13.46
CA GLY A 13 40.86 45.05 -14.43
C GLY A 13 41.13 43.57 -14.69
N THR A 14 42.39 43.14 -14.67
CA THR A 14 42.72 41.71 -14.70
C THR A 14 42.19 40.97 -13.47
N MET A 15 42.30 41.57 -12.28
CA MET A 15 41.73 41.01 -11.04
C MET A 15 40.20 40.91 -11.08
N ALA A 16 39.52 41.91 -11.65
CA ALA A 16 38.06 41.87 -11.81
C ALA A 16 37.60 40.75 -12.75
N VAL A 17 38.33 40.54 -13.86
CA VAL A 17 38.04 39.44 -14.81
C VAL A 17 38.26 38.08 -14.16
N VAL A 18 39.36 37.90 -13.41
CA VAL A 18 39.65 36.66 -12.68
C VAL A 18 38.57 36.38 -11.63
N ALA A 19 38.14 37.39 -10.87
CA ALA A 19 37.08 37.24 -9.88
C ALA A 19 35.74 36.84 -10.52
N LEU A 20 35.39 37.43 -11.68
CA LEU A 20 34.18 37.09 -12.42
C LEU A 20 34.21 35.63 -12.92
N VAL A 21 35.35 35.18 -13.45
CA VAL A 21 35.52 33.79 -13.91
C VAL A 21 35.38 32.81 -12.75
N LEU A 22 36.01 33.10 -11.60
CA LEU A 22 35.89 32.27 -10.40
C LEU A 22 34.44 32.22 -9.88
N ALA A 23 33.72 33.34 -9.89
CA ALA A 23 32.32 33.39 -9.49
C ALA A 23 31.43 32.55 -10.41
N LEU A 24 31.66 32.60 -11.73
CA LEU A 24 30.93 31.78 -12.70
C LEU A 24 31.22 30.29 -12.53
N LEU A 25 32.47 29.91 -12.26
CA LEU A 25 32.85 28.53 -11.98
C LEU A 25 32.20 28.02 -10.68
N ALA A 26 32.19 28.84 -9.63
CA ALA A 26 31.54 28.51 -8.37
C ALA A 26 30.02 28.33 -8.55
N LEU A 27 29.36 29.24 -9.27
CA LEU A 27 27.94 29.15 -9.57
C LEU A 27 27.61 27.89 -10.38
N GLY A 28 28.40 27.60 -11.41
CA GLY A 28 28.27 26.38 -12.21
C GLY A 28 28.42 25.11 -11.35
N GLY A 29 29.38 25.10 -10.42
CA GLY A 29 29.58 24.01 -9.46
C GLY A 29 28.38 23.80 -8.54
N VAL A 30 27.81 24.89 -8.01
CA VAL A 30 26.60 24.84 -7.16
C VAL A 30 25.41 24.32 -7.94
N VAL A 31 25.18 24.79 -9.17
CA VAL A 31 24.09 24.31 -10.03
C VAL A 31 24.26 22.82 -10.35
N LEU A 32 25.47 22.36 -10.64
CA LEU A 32 25.75 20.95 -10.91
C LEU A 32 25.55 20.09 -9.65
N MET A 33 25.98 20.55 -8.48
CA MET A 33 25.70 19.88 -7.21
C MET A 33 24.20 19.79 -6.93
N LEU A 34 23.45 20.88 -7.11
CA LEU A 34 21.99 20.89 -6.94
C LEU A 34 21.30 19.97 -7.95
N ALA A 35 21.72 19.96 -9.21
CA ALA A 35 21.18 19.06 -10.22
C ALA A 35 21.50 17.59 -9.92
N ARG A 36 22.72 17.30 -9.45
CA ARG A 36 23.10 15.95 -9.00
C ARG A 36 22.31 15.54 -7.77
N GLN A 37 22.10 16.44 -6.82
CA GLN A 37 21.33 16.21 -5.62
C GLN A 37 19.85 15.99 -5.94
N GLN A 38 19.25 16.75 -6.86
CA GLN A 38 17.89 16.53 -7.34
C GLN A 38 17.72 15.24 -8.14
N ARG A 39 18.71 14.86 -8.96
CA ARG A 39 18.71 13.56 -9.64
C ARG A 39 18.84 12.40 -8.65
N LEU A 40 19.69 12.55 -7.64
CA LEU A 40 19.81 11.57 -6.57
C LEU A 40 18.51 11.50 -5.76
N LEU A 41 17.90 12.63 -5.38
CA LEU A 41 16.60 12.68 -4.69
C LEU A 41 15.48 12.11 -5.54
N GLY A 42 15.47 12.37 -6.85
CA GLY A 42 14.48 11.82 -7.79
C GLY A 42 14.65 10.31 -8.01
N GLN A 43 15.89 9.83 -8.13
CA GLN A 43 16.18 8.39 -8.13
C GLN A 43 15.88 7.76 -6.77
N TYR A 44 16.19 8.44 -5.67
CA TYR A 44 15.81 8.01 -4.33
C TYR A 44 14.30 7.94 -4.20
N GLN A 45 13.53 8.92 -4.66
CA GLN A 45 12.06 8.88 -4.62
C GLN A 45 11.48 7.81 -5.55
N HIS A 46 12.09 7.55 -6.69
CA HIS A 46 11.65 6.50 -7.61
C HIS A 46 11.97 5.09 -7.07
N LEU A 47 13.11 4.93 -6.39
CA LEU A 47 13.51 3.70 -5.69
C LEU A 47 12.77 3.55 -4.34
N MET A 48 12.48 4.65 -3.66
CA MET A 48 11.67 4.78 -2.43
C MET A 48 10.17 4.94 -2.70
N THR A 49 9.73 4.80 -3.96
CA THR A 49 8.32 4.46 -4.26
C THR A 49 7.98 3.10 -3.63
N GLY A 50 8.99 2.37 -3.13
CA GLY A 50 8.86 1.25 -2.21
C GLY A 50 9.07 1.54 -0.70
N THR A 51 9.69 2.64 -0.23
CA THR A 51 9.85 2.89 1.23
C THR A 51 10.47 4.26 1.58
N SER A 52 9.80 4.98 2.49
CA SER A 52 10.35 5.93 3.51
C SER A 52 10.16 7.44 3.30
N GLY A 53 9.46 8.06 4.25
CA GLY A 53 9.24 9.50 4.40
C GLY A 53 7.78 9.83 4.68
N GLY A 54 7.03 10.16 3.63
CA GLY A 54 5.56 10.30 3.67
C GLY A 54 4.80 9.00 3.40
N ASN A 55 5.49 7.99 2.87
CA ASN A 55 4.92 6.69 2.50
C ASN A 55 4.69 5.78 3.72
N LEU A 56 5.49 5.90 4.80
CA LEU A 56 5.34 5.02 5.97
C LEU A 56 4.03 5.26 6.73
N GLU A 57 3.63 6.53 6.89
CA GLU A 57 2.35 6.86 7.51
C GLU A 57 1.18 6.42 6.63
N GLU A 58 1.30 6.58 5.31
CA GLU A 58 0.30 6.13 4.34
C GLU A 58 0.16 4.60 4.33
N VAL A 59 1.27 3.86 4.28
CA VAL A 59 1.31 2.39 4.36
C VAL A 59 0.81 1.89 5.70
N LEU A 60 1.17 2.56 6.81
CA LEU A 60 0.67 2.20 8.13
C LEU A 60 -0.84 2.41 8.23
N ASN A 61 -1.35 3.52 7.71
CA ASN A 61 -2.79 3.80 7.66
C ASN A 61 -3.53 2.80 6.76
N GLU A 62 -2.96 2.46 5.60
CA GLU A 62 -3.53 1.44 4.71
C GLU A 62 -3.54 0.06 5.39
N HIS A 63 -2.47 -0.31 6.08
CA HIS A 63 -2.41 -1.56 6.83
C HIS A 63 -3.42 -1.59 7.98
N ILE A 64 -3.56 -0.49 8.74
CA ILE A 64 -4.59 -0.36 9.78
C ILE A 64 -6.00 -0.49 9.17
N ALA A 65 -6.25 0.10 8.01
CA ALA A 65 -7.53 -0.01 7.32
C ALA A 65 -7.83 -1.45 6.90
N GLN A 66 -6.85 -2.16 6.34
CA GLN A 66 -6.97 -3.57 5.96
C GLN A 66 -7.22 -4.49 7.16
N VAL A 67 -6.54 -4.23 8.29
CA VAL A 67 -6.75 -4.98 9.53
C VAL A 67 -8.19 -4.78 10.04
N ARG A 68 -8.67 -3.54 10.11
CA ARG A 68 -10.05 -3.23 10.53
C ARG A 68 -11.11 -3.84 9.60
N GLU A 69 -10.87 -3.82 8.29
CA GLU A 69 -11.77 -4.47 7.33
C GLU A 69 -11.81 -5.99 7.56
N THR A 70 -10.66 -6.60 7.82
CA THR A 70 -10.56 -8.03 8.10
C THR A 70 -11.28 -8.39 9.39
N GLU A 71 -11.11 -7.60 10.46
CA GLU A 71 -11.86 -7.78 11.72
C GLU A 71 -13.37 -7.71 11.50
N SER A 72 -13.85 -6.72 10.73
CA SER A 72 -15.28 -6.58 10.42
C SER A 72 -15.83 -7.79 9.64
N ARG A 73 -15.05 -8.33 8.68
CA ARG A 73 -15.42 -9.54 7.95
C ARG A 73 -15.48 -10.76 8.85
N VAL A 74 -14.54 -10.90 9.79
CA VAL A 74 -14.53 -11.99 10.78
C VAL A 74 -15.77 -11.91 11.68
N GLU A 75 -16.12 -10.73 12.16
CA GLU A 75 -17.31 -10.54 13.00
C GLU A 75 -18.61 -10.86 12.23
N ALA A 76 -18.69 -10.47 10.96
CA ALA A 76 -19.82 -10.83 10.10
C ALA A 76 -19.94 -12.36 9.88
N LEU A 77 -18.81 -13.04 9.69
CA LEU A 77 -18.77 -14.50 9.57
C LEU A 77 -19.18 -15.19 10.87
N ASP A 78 -18.73 -14.70 12.02
CA ASP A 78 -19.08 -15.27 13.32
C ASP A 78 -20.58 -15.13 13.62
N GLN A 79 -21.17 -13.98 13.28
CA GLN A 79 -22.62 -13.79 13.37
C GLN A 79 -23.39 -14.73 12.44
N LEU A 80 -22.89 -14.96 11.23
CA LEU A 80 -23.49 -15.88 10.28
C LEU A 80 -23.41 -17.33 10.80
N ALA A 81 -22.25 -17.73 11.33
CA ALA A 81 -22.05 -19.04 11.95
C ALA A 81 -23.04 -19.25 13.10
N HIS A 82 -23.17 -18.29 14.02
CA HIS A 82 -24.14 -18.36 15.11
C HIS A 82 -25.59 -18.46 14.63
N ARG A 83 -25.95 -17.77 13.53
CA ARG A 83 -27.30 -17.89 12.94
C ARG A 83 -27.52 -19.27 12.34
N LEU A 84 -26.54 -19.80 11.61
CA LEU A 84 -26.60 -21.15 11.04
C LEU A 84 -26.66 -22.21 12.14
N GLU A 85 -25.89 -22.06 13.21
CA GLU A 85 -25.92 -22.97 14.36
C GLU A 85 -27.31 -22.98 14.99
N LYS A 86 -27.90 -21.80 15.26
CA LYS A 86 -29.28 -21.72 15.77
C LYS A 86 -30.27 -22.36 14.81
N ALA A 87 -30.17 -22.05 13.51
CA ALA A 87 -31.06 -22.63 12.50
C ALA A 87 -30.92 -24.16 12.43
N ALA A 88 -29.71 -24.68 12.52
CA ALA A 88 -29.41 -26.11 12.56
C ALA A 88 -30.00 -26.78 13.81
N TYR A 89 -29.86 -26.15 14.98
CA TYR A 89 -30.53 -26.61 16.20
C TYR A 89 -32.05 -26.67 16.02
N PHE A 90 -32.67 -25.64 15.44
CA PHE A 90 -34.11 -25.61 15.18
C PHE A 90 -34.56 -26.55 14.05
N SER A 91 -33.71 -26.92 13.11
CA SER A 91 -34.04 -27.89 12.05
C SER A 91 -33.87 -29.33 12.52
N LEU A 92 -32.83 -29.63 13.31
CA LEU A 92 -32.57 -30.98 13.82
C LEU A 92 -33.63 -31.47 14.82
N GLN A 93 -34.26 -30.57 15.58
CA GLN A 93 -35.38 -30.91 16.47
C GLN A 93 -36.65 -31.39 15.73
N HIS A 94 -36.76 -31.14 14.42
CA HIS A 94 -37.92 -31.57 13.63
C HIS A 94 -37.69 -32.91 12.90
N MET A 95 -36.54 -33.57 13.09
CA MET A 95 -36.31 -34.88 12.49
C MET A 95 -37.09 -35.98 13.23
N GLY A 96 -38.15 -36.47 12.60
CA GLY A 96 -38.98 -37.57 13.12
C GLY A 96 -38.66 -38.87 12.38
N ILE A 97 -38.32 -39.94 13.12
CA ILE A 97 -38.19 -41.27 12.53
C ILE A 97 -39.60 -41.85 12.36
N VAL A 98 -40.07 -41.93 11.12
CA VAL A 98 -41.34 -42.58 10.79
C VAL A 98 -41.07 -44.01 10.36
N ARG A 99 -41.59 -44.97 11.15
CA ARG A 99 -41.63 -46.38 10.76
C ARG A 99 -42.75 -46.57 9.76
N TYR A 100 -42.44 -47.09 8.57
CA TYR A 100 -43.46 -47.40 7.56
C TYR A 100 -43.23 -48.81 7.01
N ASN A 101 -44.30 -49.43 6.52
CA ASN A 101 -44.24 -50.74 5.91
C ASN A 101 -44.68 -50.66 4.45
N PRO A 102 -43.75 -50.66 3.48
CA PRO A 102 -44.09 -50.61 2.06
C PRO A 102 -44.73 -51.87 1.50
N PHE A 103 -44.66 -53.00 2.20
CA PHE A 103 -45.05 -54.31 1.69
C PHE A 103 -45.87 -55.05 2.74
N GLY A 104 -47.14 -54.64 2.90
CA GLY A 104 -48.04 -55.08 3.96
C GLY A 104 -48.26 -56.60 4.09
N ASP A 105 -47.85 -57.39 3.09
CA ASP A 105 -48.04 -58.85 3.07
C ASP A 105 -46.75 -59.68 3.05
N THR A 106 -45.54 -59.11 3.09
CA THR A 106 -44.30 -59.94 3.01
C THR A 106 -43.07 -59.40 3.75
N GLY A 107 -43.10 -58.20 4.33
CA GLY A 107 -41.96 -57.65 5.07
C GLY A 107 -42.40 -56.97 6.37
N GLY A 108 -41.71 -57.23 7.47
CA GLY A 108 -41.98 -56.54 8.74
C GLY A 108 -41.65 -55.03 8.68
N ASP A 109 -42.01 -54.29 9.74
CA ASP A 109 -41.81 -52.84 9.91
C ASP A 109 -40.34 -52.42 10.08
N GLN A 110 -39.47 -52.89 9.18
CA GLN A 110 -38.03 -52.64 9.16
C GLN A 110 -37.65 -51.44 8.28
N SER A 111 -38.63 -50.76 7.69
CA SER A 111 -38.37 -49.57 6.87
C SER A 111 -38.56 -48.30 7.70
N PHE A 112 -37.51 -47.47 7.75
CA PHE A 112 -37.48 -46.22 8.49
C PHE A 112 -37.28 -45.08 7.49
N ALA A 113 -38.15 -44.07 7.54
CA ALA A 113 -37.99 -42.81 6.83
C ALA A 113 -37.57 -41.72 7.83
N ILE A 114 -36.58 -40.93 7.45
CA ILE A 114 -36.16 -39.72 8.17
C ILE A 114 -36.81 -38.55 7.43
N ALA A 115 -37.64 -37.77 8.12
CA ALA A 115 -38.24 -36.53 7.63
C ALA A 115 -37.93 -35.41 8.62
#